data_AF-A0AAD9ZPB3-F1
#
_entry.id   AF-A0AAD9ZPB3-F1
#
_cell.length_a   1.000
_cell.length_b   1.000
_cell.length_c   1.000
_cell.angle_alpha   90.00
_cell.angle_beta   90.00
_cell.angle_gamma   90.00
#
_symmetry.space_group_name_H-M   'P 1'
#
loop_
_entity.id
_entity.type
_entity.pdbx_description
1 polymer ?
#
loop_
_entity_poly.entity_id
_entity_poly.type
_entity_poly.pdbx_seq_one_letter_code
_entity_poly.pdbx_strand_id
1 'polypeptide(L)'
;MKSEVCNMASERQSAHYKPNIWKYDFLQSLTSKYYEEEEYYRSRAEKLKGDVKHLFVEAVEVLAKLELIDTIRKLGLSNLFEDEIREALDTIASMENIIENLCGAEEDLLYVTALYFRLLRQARL
;
A
#
# COMPACT_ATOMS: atom_id res chain seq x y z
N MET A 1 19.61 -50.38 53.74
CA MET A 1 19.63 -48.95 53.34
C MET A 1 18.98 -48.84 51.98
N LYS A 2 17.77 -48.29 51.89
CA LYS A 2 17.18 -47.88 50.60
C LYS A 2 17.44 -46.38 50.48
N SER A 3 18.19 -45.96 49.46
CA SER A 3 18.40 -44.55 49.15
C SER A 3 17.11 -43.99 48.56
N GLU A 4 16.56 -42.95 49.17
CA GLU A 4 15.50 -42.14 48.58
C GLU A 4 16.06 -41.36 47.39
N VAL A 5 15.52 -41.64 46.20
CA VAL A 5 15.75 -40.82 45.01
C VAL A 5 14.83 -39.61 45.13
N CYS A 6 15.42 -38.42 45.18
CA CYS A 6 14.69 -37.16 45.16
C CYS A 6 14.09 -36.97 43.76
N ASN A 7 12.86 -37.45 43.55
CA ASN A 7 12.08 -37.17 42.33
C ASN A 7 11.60 -35.71 42.37
N MET A 8 12.51 -34.78 42.11
CA MET A 8 12.15 -33.41 41.72
C MET A 8 11.77 -33.42 40.23
N ALA A 9 10.62 -34.00 39.91
CA ALA A 9 9.99 -33.76 38.62
C ALA A 9 9.52 -32.31 38.63
N SER A 10 10.29 -31.43 38.00
CA SER A 10 9.86 -30.04 37.75
C SER A 10 8.62 -30.09 36.86
N GLU A 11 7.44 -29.84 37.46
CA GLU A 11 6.19 -29.72 36.72
C GLU A 11 6.36 -28.61 35.66
N ARG A 12 6.14 -28.97 34.40
CA ARG A 12 6.30 -28.05 33.28
C ARG A 12 5.25 -26.95 33.38
N GLN A 13 5.68 -25.72 33.69
CA GLN A 13 4.79 -24.56 33.68
C GLN A 13 4.24 -24.32 32.26
N SER A 14 2.92 -24.15 32.18
CA SER A 14 2.24 -23.76 30.94
C SER A 14 2.15 -22.24 30.87
N ALA A 15 2.46 -21.65 29.72
CA ALA A 15 2.43 -20.20 29.52
C ALA A 15 1.01 -19.61 29.36
N HIS A 16 -0.05 -20.43 29.46
CA HIS A 16 -1.45 -20.03 29.33
C HIS A 16 -1.76 -19.16 28.09
N TYR A 17 -1.18 -19.51 26.93
CA TYR A 17 -1.47 -18.82 25.68
C TYR A 17 -2.96 -18.91 25.33
N LYS A 18 -3.51 -17.79 24.85
CA LYS A 18 -4.88 -17.78 24.35
C LYS A 18 -4.98 -18.59 23.05
N PRO A 19 -6.10 -19.29 22.83
CA PRO A 19 -6.31 -20.03 21.60
C PRO A 19 -6.37 -19.09 20.39
N ASN A 20 -6.19 -19.66 19.20
CA ASN A 20 -6.29 -18.92 17.95
C ASN A 20 -7.67 -18.25 17.83
N ILE A 21 -7.64 -16.97 17.41
CA ILE A 21 -8.81 -16.13 17.13
C ILE A 21 -9.61 -16.71 15.95
N TRP A 22 -8.91 -17.28 14.97
CA TRP A 22 -9.51 -17.90 13.79
C TRP A 22 -9.65 -19.40 14.00
N LYS A 23 -10.90 -19.88 14.05
CA LYS A 23 -11.21 -21.31 14.09
C LYS A 23 -11.03 -21.93 12.71
N TYR A 24 -10.64 -23.20 12.69
CA TYR A 24 -10.38 -23.91 11.45
C TYR A 24 -11.63 -23.98 10.55
N ASP A 25 -12.78 -24.35 11.12
CA ASP A 25 -14.05 -24.43 10.39
C ASP A 25 -14.46 -23.08 9.80
N PHE A 26 -14.17 -21.98 10.51
CA PHE A 26 -14.39 -20.61 10.00
C PHE A 26 -13.49 -20.34 8.78
N LEU A 27 -12.20 -20.67 8.87
CA LEU A 27 -11.27 -20.49 7.73
C LEU A 27 -11.69 -21.32 6.51
N GLN A 28 -12.19 -22.54 6.72
CA GLN A 28 -12.71 -23.38 5.62
C GLN A 28 -13.99 -22.82 4.99
N SER A 29 -14.82 -22.13 5.78
CA SER A 29 -16.06 -21.53 5.31
C SER A 29 -15.88 -20.21 4.54
N LEU A 30 -14.66 -19.68 4.45
CA LEU A 30 -14.39 -18.42 3.76
C LEU A 30 -14.66 -18.56 2.26
N THR A 31 -15.75 -17.94 1.83
CA THR A 31 -16.07 -17.72 0.41
C THR A 31 -15.97 -16.24 0.10
N SER A 32 -15.82 -15.91 -1.19
CA SER A 32 -15.80 -14.53 -1.64
C SER A 32 -16.70 -14.39 -2.86
N LYS A 33 -17.61 -13.41 -2.77
CA LYS A 33 -18.48 -13.00 -3.88
C LYS A 33 -17.71 -12.63 -5.14
N TYR A 34 -16.44 -12.26 -4.99
CA TYR A 34 -15.56 -11.90 -6.11
C TYR A 34 -15.06 -13.12 -6.89
N TYR A 35 -15.15 -14.33 -6.33
CA TYR A 35 -14.91 -15.58 -7.07
C TYR A 35 -16.16 -16.06 -7.80
N GLU A 36 -17.35 -15.83 -7.25
CA GLU A 36 -18.60 -16.29 -7.85
C GLU A 36 -18.93 -15.55 -9.16
N GLU A 37 -18.64 -14.25 -9.22
CA GLU A 37 -18.79 -13.41 -10.42
C GLU A 37 -17.44 -12.92 -10.95
N GLU A 38 -16.43 -13.80 -10.93
CA GLU A 38 -15.03 -13.45 -11.22
C GLU A 38 -14.86 -12.71 -12.55
N GLU A 39 -15.53 -13.16 -13.61
CA GLU A 39 -15.41 -12.55 -14.94
C GLU A 39 -15.91 -11.10 -14.96
N TYR A 40 -17.05 -10.83 -14.30
CA TYR A 40 -17.62 -9.48 -14.21
C TYR A 40 -16.69 -8.55 -13.43
N TYR A 41 -16.24 -8.96 -12.25
CA TYR A 41 -15.35 -8.14 -11.42
C TYR A 41 -13.98 -7.94 -12.08
N ARG A 42 -13.44 -8.96 -12.75
CA ARG A 42 -12.20 -8.84 -13.52
C ARG A 42 -12.35 -7.85 -14.66
N SER A 43 -13.42 -7.94 -15.45
CA SER A 43 -13.69 -7.01 -16.55
C SER A 43 -13.84 -5.57 -16.04
N ARG A 44 -14.57 -5.38 -14.94
CA ARG A 44 -14.74 -4.06 -14.31
C ARG A 44 -13.41 -3.50 -13.79
N ALA A 45 -12.58 -4.34 -13.17
CA ALA A 45 -11.27 -3.95 -12.66
C ALA A 45 -10.32 -3.52 -13.80
N GLU A 46 -10.27 -4.26 -14.90
CA GLU A 46 -9.46 -3.88 -16.07
C GLU A 46 -9.93 -2.58 -16.71
N LYS A 47 -11.25 -2.36 -16.79
CA LYS A 47 -11.78 -1.06 -17.25
C LYS A 47 -11.33 0.09 -16.34
N LEU A 48 -11.48 -0.06 -15.03
CA LEU A 48 -11.06 0.96 -14.06
C LEU A 48 -9.55 1.18 -14.07
N LYS A 49 -8.76 0.13 -14.29
CA LYS A 49 -7.32 0.23 -14.46
C LYS A 49 -6.97 1.09 -15.67
N GLY A 50 -7.67 0.89 -16.79
CA GLY A 50 -7.56 1.76 -17.96
C GLY A 50 -7.91 3.21 -17.66
N ASP A 51 -9.03 3.44 -16.97
CA ASP A 51 -9.47 4.79 -16.58
C ASP A 51 -8.40 5.50 -15.71
N VAL A 52 -7.79 4.80 -14.75
CA VAL A 52 -6.72 5.37 -13.90
C VAL A 52 -5.45 5.65 -14.70
N LYS A 53 -5.08 4.79 -15.67
CA LYS A 53 -3.96 5.07 -16.58
C LYS A 53 -4.21 6.35 -17.39
N HIS A 54 -5.45 6.59 -17.81
CA HIS A 54 -5.83 7.83 -18.49
C HIS A 54 -5.65 9.06 -17.58
N LEU A 55 -5.97 8.95 -16.28
CA LEU A 55 -5.77 10.05 -15.33
C LEU A 55 -4.29 10.49 -15.21
N PHE A 56 -3.33 9.57 -15.37
CA PHE A 56 -1.91 9.94 -15.39
C PHE A 56 -1.52 10.80 -16.59
N VAL A 57 -2.20 10.61 -17.72
CA VAL A 57 -1.99 11.37 -18.96
C VAL A 57 -2.74 12.71 -18.90
N GLU A 58 -3.96 12.71 -18.37
CA GLU A 58 -4.84 13.88 -18.30
C GLU A 58 -4.41 14.90 -17.23
N ALA A 59 -3.81 14.43 -16.12
CA ALA A 59 -3.28 15.33 -15.10
C ALA A 59 -2.13 16.18 -15.69
N VAL A 60 -2.39 17.43 -16.06
CA VAL A 60 -1.37 18.34 -16.60
C VAL A 60 -0.54 18.97 -15.47
N GLU A 61 -1.19 19.29 -14.35
CA GLU A 61 -0.55 19.96 -13.22
C GLU A 61 0.28 18.99 -12.37
N VAL A 62 1.46 19.45 -11.96
CA VAL A 62 2.40 18.67 -11.14
C VAL A 62 1.77 18.26 -9.81
N LEU A 63 1.03 19.17 -9.17
CA LEU A 63 0.33 18.89 -7.91
C LEU A 63 -0.69 17.76 -8.09
N ALA A 64 -1.54 17.85 -9.10
CA ALA A 64 -2.55 16.83 -9.40
C ALA A 64 -1.91 15.45 -9.65
N LYS A 65 -0.77 15.40 -10.35
CA LYS A 65 0.00 14.15 -10.54
C LYS A 65 0.52 13.59 -9.22
N LEU A 66 1.09 14.43 -8.36
CA LEU A 66 1.61 14.00 -7.06
C LEU A 66 0.49 13.48 -6.14
N GLU A 67 -0.67 14.13 -6.14
CA GLU A 67 -1.84 13.70 -5.36
C GLU A 67 -2.42 12.39 -5.87
N LEU A 68 -2.46 12.19 -7.19
CA LEU A 68 -2.87 10.93 -7.80
C LEU A 68 -1.95 9.78 -7.34
N ILE A 69 -0.63 9.98 -7.42
CA ILE A 69 0.36 9.00 -6.97
C ILE A 69 0.19 8.69 -5.48
N ASP A 70 0.03 9.72 -4.65
CA ASP A 70 -0.16 9.54 -3.21
C ASP A 70 -1.42 8.75 -2.87
N THR A 71 -2.52 9.04 -3.58
CA THR A 71 -3.79 8.34 -3.42
C THR A 71 -3.65 6.87 -3.80
N ILE A 72 -3.04 6.57 -4.94
CA ILE A 72 -2.79 5.18 -5.39
C ILE A 72 -1.94 4.41 -4.38
N ARG A 73 -0.91 5.04 -3.81
CA ARG A 73 -0.07 4.44 -2.75
C ARG A 73 -0.85 4.15 -1.48
N LYS A 74 -1.65 5.10 -0.99
CA LYS A 74 -2.47 4.93 0.22
C LYS A 74 -3.56 3.87 0.05
N LEU A 75 -4.04 3.65 -1.17
CA LEU A 75 -5.00 2.60 -1.49
C LEU A 75 -4.36 1.21 -1.68
N GLY A 76 -3.04 1.10 -1.63
CA GLY A 76 -2.33 -0.17 -1.85
C GLY A 76 -2.41 -0.66 -3.29
N LEU A 77 -2.61 0.24 -4.25
CA LEU A 77 -2.77 -0.08 -5.68
C LEU A 77 -1.47 0.14 -6.48
N SER A 78 -0.37 0.50 -5.83
CA SER A 78 0.88 0.88 -6.51
C SER A 78 1.43 -0.20 -7.42
N ASN A 79 1.28 -1.47 -7.06
CA ASN A 79 1.73 -2.61 -7.85
C ASN A 79 1.04 -2.73 -9.22
N LEU A 80 -0.11 -2.08 -9.41
CA LEU A 80 -0.85 -2.08 -10.68
C LEU A 80 -0.39 -0.98 -11.64
N PHE A 81 0.34 0.01 -11.14
CA PHE A 81 0.71 1.25 -11.84
C PHE A 81 2.19 1.62 -11.63
N GLU A 82 3.07 0.64 -11.42
CA GLU A 82 4.47 0.90 -11.07
C GLU A 82 5.20 1.71 -12.15
N ASP A 83 4.91 1.41 -13.42
CA ASP A 83 5.52 2.09 -14.56
C ASP A 83 4.99 3.52 -14.70
N GLU A 84 3.68 3.73 -14.59
CA GLU A 84 3.07 5.07 -14.65
C GLU A 84 3.54 5.96 -13.50
N ILE A 85 3.66 5.41 -12.29
CA ILE A 85 4.18 6.14 -11.13
C ILE A 85 5.64 6.51 -11.34
N ARG A 86 6.47 5.58 -11.85
CA ARG A 86 7.89 5.82 -12.09
C ARG A 86 8.09 6.91 -13.15
N GLU A 87 7.43 6.76 -14.30
CA GLU A 87 7.49 7.73 -15.39
C GLU A 87 7.02 9.12 -14.93
N ALA A 88 5.92 9.20 -14.17
CA ALA A 88 5.44 10.47 -13.65
C ALA A 88 6.44 11.12 -12.69
N LEU A 89 7.03 10.36 -11.76
CA LEU A 89 8.01 10.90 -10.82
C LEU A 89 9.32 11.32 -11.51
N ASP A 90 9.81 10.54 -12.47
CA ASP A 90 11.02 10.86 -13.25
C ASP A 90 10.81 12.11 -14.10
N THR A 91 9.63 12.26 -14.71
CA THR A 91 9.24 13.45 -15.46
C THR A 91 9.25 14.67 -14.56
N ILE A 92 8.63 14.59 -13.38
CA ILE A 92 8.59 15.71 -12.42
C ILE A 92 10.00 16.03 -11.91
N ALA A 93 10.82 15.02 -11.63
CA ALA A 93 12.20 15.21 -11.16
C ALA A 93 13.13 15.85 -12.20
N SER A 94 12.80 15.71 -13.49
CA SER A 94 13.57 16.28 -14.60
C SER A 94 13.13 17.69 -15.00
N MET A 95 12.04 18.22 -14.41
CA MET A 95 11.59 19.59 -14.68
C MET A 95 12.59 20.61 -14.13
N GLU A 96 12.90 21.65 -14.91
CA GLU A 96 13.63 22.82 -14.42
C GLU A 96 12.70 23.70 -13.58
N ASN A 97 13.24 24.43 -12.61
CA ASN A 97 12.50 25.34 -11.72
C ASN A 97 11.23 24.71 -11.09
N ILE A 98 11.37 23.50 -10.56
CA ILE A 98 10.28 22.77 -9.90
C ILE A 98 9.53 23.67 -8.90
N ILE A 99 10.24 24.44 -8.08
CA ILE A 99 9.65 25.33 -7.07
C ILE A 99 8.74 26.42 -7.69
N GLU A 100 9.08 26.95 -8.87
CA GLU A 100 8.24 27.93 -9.58
C GLU A 100 7.05 27.26 -10.29
N ASN A 101 7.23 26.01 -10.74
CA ASN A 101 6.19 25.21 -11.40
C ASN A 101 5.23 24.51 -10.41
N LEU A 102 5.58 24.43 -9.13
CA LEU A 102 4.81 23.72 -8.10
C LEU A 102 3.62 24.53 -7.57
N CYS A 103 3.69 25.87 -7.50
CA CYS A 103 2.52 26.72 -7.23
C CYS A 103 2.75 28.24 -7.42
N GLY A 104 1.66 28.98 -7.68
CA GLY A 104 1.61 30.45 -7.69
C GLY A 104 1.27 31.13 -6.35
N ALA A 105 0.99 30.37 -5.28
CA ALA A 105 0.69 30.88 -3.93
C ALA A 105 1.57 30.22 -2.85
N GLU A 106 1.91 30.96 -1.79
CA GLU A 106 2.89 30.53 -0.75
C GLU A 106 2.42 29.34 0.11
N GLU A 107 1.12 29.25 0.45
CA GLU A 107 0.59 28.18 1.32
C GLU A 107 0.62 26.81 0.64
N ASP A 108 0.26 26.78 -0.65
CA ASP A 108 0.30 25.58 -1.47
C ASP A 108 1.75 25.10 -1.68
N LEU A 109 2.72 26.02 -1.74
CA LEU A 109 4.13 25.68 -1.94
C LEU A 109 4.66 24.76 -0.85
N LEU A 110 4.31 24.97 0.43
CA LEU A 110 4.75 24.11 1.52
C LEU A 110 4.17 22.69 1.39
N TYR A 111 2.86 22.59 1.17
CA TYR A 111 2.16 21.31 1.02
C TYR A 111 2.73 20.52 -0.17
N VAL A 112 2.81 21.16 -1.33
CA VAL A 112 3.30 20.59 -2.58
C VAL A 112 4.76 20.14 -2.43
N THR A 113 5.62 20.96 -1.84
CA THR A 113 7.04 20.63 -1.62
C THR A 113 7.22 19.45 -0.67
N ALA A 114 6.45 19.41 0.43
CA ALA A 114 6.50 18.30 1.37
C ALA A 114 6.01 16.98 0.74
N LEU A 115 4.93 17.06 -0.06
CA LEU A 115 4.38 15.93 -0.81
C LEU A 115 5.42 15.38 -1.80
N TYR A 116 5.98 16.26 -2.64
CA TYR A 116 7.02 15.93 -3.60
C TYR A 116 8.22 15.25 -2.95
N PHE A 117 8.77 15.86 -1.89
CA PHE A 117 9.92 15.33 -1.17
C PHE A 117 9.67 13.92 -0.62
N ARG A 118 8.50 13.71 0.00
CA ARG A 118 8.12 12.39 0.53
C ARG A 118 8.01 11.35 -0.58
N LEU A 119 7.34 11.67 -1.68
CA LEU A 119 7.08 10.72 -2.76
C LEU A 119 8.37 10.27 -3.45
N LEU A 120 9.30 11.20 -3.71
CA LEU A 120 10.61 10.88 -4.28
C LEU A 120 11.46 10.03 -3.36
N ARG A 121 11.50 10.36 -2.06
CA ARG A 121 12.26 9.56 -1.09
C ARG A 121 11.73 8.13 -1.00
N GLN A 122 10.41 7.96 -1.06
CA GLN A 122 9.76 6.64 -1.05
C GLN A 122 9.96 5.87 -2.35
N ALA A 123 10.25 6.53 -3.48
CA ALA A 123 10.46 5.87 -4.77
C ALA A 123 11.90 5.36 -5.00
N ARG A 124 12.86 5.82 -4.19
CA ARG A 124 14.30 5.45 -4.29
C ARG A 124 14.71 4.29 -3.35
N LEU A 125 13.76 3.68 -2.65
CA LEU A 125 13.95 2.45 -1.87
C LEU A 125 13.19 1.31 -2.55
#